data_AF-A0A829N1M7-F1
#
_entry.id   AF-A0A829N1M7-F1
#
_cell.length_a   1.000
_cell.length_b   1.000
_cell.length_c   1.000
_cell.angle_alpha   90.00
_cell.angle_beta   90.00
_cell.angle_gamma   90.00
#
_symmetry.space_group_name_H-M   'P 1'
#
loop_
_entity.id
_entity.type
_entity.pdbx_description
1 polymer ?
#
loop_
_entity_poly.entity_id
_entity_poly.type
_entity_poly.pdbx_seq_one_letter_code
_entity_poly.pdbx_strand_id
1 'polypeptide(L)'
;MSPKSDLGSGNDIRKKSGAMRLLVVGGYGIFGGRIVQLLESEPRLILLVAGRSLARAEALCNARTGAAAQLVPARFDRNGDLAQGRPVRSRLSPAAPRRRRSR
;
A
#
# COMPACT_ATOMS: atom_id res chain seq x y z
N MET A 1 -24.12 -27.65 28.27
CA MET A 1 -24.65 -27.47 26.89
C MET A 1 -25.26 -26.08 26.80
N SER A 2 -24.74 -25.09 26.10
CA SER A 2 -23.64 -24.99 25.12
C SER A 2 -23.22 -23.50 25.09
N PRO A 3 -21.95 -23.15 24.85
CA PRO A 3 -21.57 -21.78 24.57
C PRO A 3 -21.85 -21.46 23.10
N LYS A 4 -22.56 -20.36 22.85
CA LYS A 4 -22.69 -19.78 21.50
C LYS A 4 -21.36 -19.12 21.13
N SER A 5 -20.59 -19.79 20.30
CA SER A 5 -19.52 -19.18 19.50
C SER A 5 -20.14 -18.23 18.49
N ASP A 6 -19.76 -16.95 18.51
CA ASP A 6 -19.69 -16.06 17.34
C ASP A 6 -19.17 -14.69 17.79
N LEU A 7 -17.85 -14.57 17.87
CA LEU A 7 -17.18 -13.28 17.95
C LEU A 7 -16.18 -13.17 16.79
N GLY A 8 -16.68 -12.55 15.72
CA GLY A 8 -15.93 -11.62 14.88
C GLY A 8 -14.69 -12.17 14.19
N SER A 9 -14.89 -12.72 12.99
CA SER A 9 -13.84 -12.81 11.96
C SER A 9 -13.49 -11.39 11.48
N GLY A 10 -12.77 -10.65 12.32
CA GLY A 10 -12.31 -9.30 12.08
C GLY A 10 -10.98 -9.30 11.32
N ASN A 11 -11.06 -9.01 10.03
CA ASN A 11 -9.97 -8.49 9.21
C ASN A 11 -8.67 -9.32 9.17
N ASP A 12 -8.74 -10.55 8.66
CA ASP A 12 -7.52 -11.29 8.29
C ASP A 12 -6.97 -10.84 6.92
N ILE A 13 -6.58 -9.56 6.82
CA ILE A 13 -5.73 -9.05 5.73
C ILE A 13 -4.37 -9.77 5.64
N ARG A 14 -4.06 -10.63 6.63
CA ARG A 14 -2.78 -11.35 6.75
C ARG A 14 -2.78 -12.71 6.06
N LYS A 15 -3.89 -13.17 5.47
CA LYS A 15 -3.97 -14.51 4.85
C LYS A 15 -3.56 -14.58 3.38
N LYS A 16 -2.39 -14.01 3.07
CA LYS A 16 -1.55 -14.47 1.97
C LYS A 16 -0.10 -14.21 2.38
N SER A 17 0.58 -15.24 2.88
CA SER A 17 2.00 -15.21 3.28
C SER A 17 2.93 -15.07 2.07
N GLY A 18 2.72 -14.03 1.26
CA GLY A 18 3.67 -13.53 0.27
C GLY A 18 4.27 -12.22 0.78
N ALA A 19 5.49 -11.90 0.37
CA ALA A 19 6.16 -10.66 0.75
C ALA A 19 5.26 -9.43 0.49
N MET A 20 5.11 -8.57 1.50
CA MET A 20 4.20 -7.44 1.44
C MET A 20 4.82 -6.31 0.60
N ARG A 21 4.09 -5.87 -0.41
CA ARG A 21 4.55 -4.81 -1.33
C ARG A 21 4.01 -3.47 -0.88
N LEU A 22 4.91 -2.50 -0.68
CA LEU A 22 4.57 -1.12 -0.30
C LEU A 22 5.07 -0.15 -1.36
N LEU A 23 4.16 0.62 -1.95
CA LEU A 23 4.50 1.69 -2.88
C LEU A 23 4.68 3.01 -2.13
N VAL A 24 5.87 3.59 -2.21
CA VAL A 24 6.18 4.89 -1.62
C VAL A 24 6.28 5.93 -2.74
N VAL A 25 5.19 6.68 -2.95
CA VAL A 25 5.15 7.79 -3.93
C VAL A 25 5.94 8.98 -3.38
N GLY A 26 6.87 9.49 -4.17
CA GLY A 26 7.87 10.45 -3.71
C GLY A 26 8.96 9.80 -2.85
N GLY A 27 9.22 8.51 -3.03
CA GLY A 27 10.13 7.71 -2.21
C GLY A 27 11.59 8.19 -2.18
N TYR A 28 12.01 9.02 -3.14
CA TYR A 28 13.33 9.67 -3.17
C TYR A 28 13.33 11.15 -2.77
N GLY A 29 12.21 11.67 -2.25
CA GLY A 29 12.15 13.00 -1.64
C GLY A 29 12.61 13.00 -0.17
N ILE A 30 12.61 14.17 0.48
CA ILE A 30 13.01 14.33 1.89
C ILE A 30 12.21 13.42 2.82
N PHE A 31 10.87 13.45 2.69
CA PHE A 31 9.99 12.66 3.55
C PHE A 31 9.94 11.19 3.12
N GLY A 32 9.72 10.91 1.83
CA GLY A 32 9.65 9.54 1.32
C GLY A 32 10.95 8.76 1.51
N GLY A 33 12.11 9.41 1.37
CA GLY A 33 13.40 8.78 1.61
C GLY A 33 13.61 8.37 3.07
N ARG A 34 13.06 9.15 4.03
CA ARG A 34 13.04 8.78 5.46
C ARG A 34 12.13 7.60 5.73
N ILE A 35 10.97 7.51 5.06
CA ILE A 35 10.11 6.32 5.16
C ILE A 35 10.85 5.08 4.66
N VAL A 36 11.52 5.18 3.50
CA VAL A 36 12.33 4.07 2.97
C VAL A 36 13.42 3.70 3.97
N GLN A 37 14.12 4.67 4.56
CA GLN A 37 15.14 4.42 5.60
C GLN A 37 14.58 3.70 6.82
N LEU A 38 13.40 4.07 7.30
CA LEU A 38 12.80 3.46 8.48
C LEU A 38 12.35 2.02 8.23
N LEU A 39 11.97 1.70 6.99
CA LEU A 39 11.42 0.40 6.61
C LEU A 39 12.44 -0.53 5.97
N GLU A 40 13.64 -0.05 5.65
CA GLU A 40 14.66 -0.84 4.93
C GLU A 40 15.18 -2.03 5.73
N SER A 41 15.00 -2.05 7.05
CA SER A 41 15.42 -3.15 7.93
C SER A 41 14.41 -4.28 8.03
N GLU A 42 13.23 -4.18 7.42
CA GLU A 42 12.19 -5.22 7.46
C GLU A 42 12.27 -6.14 6.24
N PRO A 43 12.81 -7.37 6.38
CA PRO A 43 13.05 -8.28 5.24
C PRO A 43 11.77 -8.80 4.58
N ARG A 44 10.62 -8.71 5.25
CA ARG A 44 9.33 -9.16 4.69
C ARG A 44 8.74 -8.15 3.70
N LEU A 45 9.33 -6.96 3.58
CA LEU A 45 8.84 -5.89 2.71
C LEU A 45 9.55 -5.88 1.36
N ILE A 46 8.74 -5.59 0.34
CA ILE A 46 9.19 -5.14 -0.96
C ILE A 46 8.79 -3.66 -1.08
N LEU A 47 9.76 -2.76 -1.01
CA LEU A 47 9.56 -1.32 -1.08
C LEU A 47 9.72 -0.84 -2.52
N LEU A 48 8.61 -0.42 -3.14
CA LEU A 48 8.65 0.25 -4.44
C LEU A 48 8.92 1.73 -4.21
N VAL A 49 10.15 2.17 -4.50
CA VAL A 49 10.58 3.56 -4.36
C VAL A 49 10.18 4.30 -5.63
N ALA A 50 9.11 5.09 -5.57
CA ALA A 50 8.45 5.59 -6.76
C ALA A 50 8.43 7.11 -6.87
N GLY A 51 8.51 7.62 -8.10
CA GLY A 51 8.27 9.02 -8.43
C GLY A 51 8.46 9.31 -9.91
N ARG A 52 8.37 10.58 -10.32
CA ARG A 52 8.46 10.99 -11.73
C ARG A 52 9.81 10.68 -12.40
N SER A 53 10.89 10.59 -11.62
CA SER A 53 12.25 10.33 -12.11
C SER A 53 12.73 8.96 -11.66
N LEU A 54 12.84 8.03 -12.60
CA LEU A 54 13.37 6.68 -12.34
C LEU A 54 14.83 6.74 -11.86
N ALA A 55 15.67 7.55 -12.51
CA ALA A 55 17.07 7.70 -12.16
C ALA A 55 17.29 8.12 -10.69
N ARG A 56 16.42 8.99 -10.14
CA ARG A 56 16.50 9.37 -8.72
C ARG A 56 16.08 8.23 -7.78
N ALA A 57 15.11 7.42 -8.19
CA ALA A 57 14.73 6.22 -7.44
C ALA A 57 15.87 5.20 -7.44
N GLU A 58 16.49 4.94 -8.60
CA GLU A 58 17.65 4.05 -8.73
C GLU A 58 18.83 4.52 -7.88
N ALA A 59 19.16 5.82 -7.93
CA ALA A 59 20.24 6.38 -7.10
C ALA A 59 20.00 6.14 -5.60
N LEU A 60 18.76 6.30 -5.12
CA LEU A 60 18.42 6.03 -3.72
C LEU A 60 18.54 4.53 -3.39
N CYS A 61 18.05 3.65 -4.25
CA CYS A 61 18.15 2.20 -4.05
C CYS A 61 19.60 1.74 -4.04
N ASN A 62 20.42 2.23 -4.98
CA ASN A 62 21.84 1.88 -5.08
C ASN A 62 22.66 2.40 -3.89
N ALA A 63 22.26 3.53 -3.29
CA ALA A 63 22.90 4.06 -2.09
C ALA A 63 22.61 3.20 -0.83
N ARG A 64 21.64 2.29 -0.87
CA ARG A 64 21.18 1.48 0.27
C ARG A 64 21.54 0.00 0.11
N THR A 65 22.83 -0.28 -0.05
CA THR A 65 23.36 -1.65 -0.23
C THR A 65 23.15 -2.58 0.96
N GLY A 66 22.90 -2.03 2.16
CA GLY A 66 22.65 -2.77 3.40
C GLY A 66 21.18 -2.98 3.76
N ALA A 67 20.23 -2.63 2.89
CA ALA A 67 18.81 -2.82 3.15
C ALA A 67 18.47 -4.32 3.25
N ALA A 68 17.73 -4.71 4.29
CA ALA A 68 17.17 -6.05 4.42
C ALA A 68 15.89 -6.21 3.59
N ALA A 69 15.12 -5.13 3.43
CA ALA A 69 13.97 -5.07 2.54
C ALA A 69 14.41 -5.05 1.08
N GLN A 70 13.61 -5.67 0.19
CA GLN A 70 13.85 -5.57 -1.24
C GLN A 70 13.44 -4.19 -1.75
N LEU A 71 14.41 -3.37 -2.18
CA LEU A 71 14.15 -2.07 -2.79
C LEU A 71 13.98 -2.22 -4.30
N VAL A 72 12.87 -1.71 -4.85
CA VAL A 72 12.58 -1.74 -6.29
C VAL A 72 12.34 -0.30 -6.77
N PRO A 73 13.21 0.27 -7.62
CA PRO A 73 12.96 1.59 -8.19
C PRO A 73 11.79 1.52 -9.17
N ALA A 74 10.92 2.53 -9.14
CA ALA A 74 9.77 2.60 -10.02
C ALA A 74 9.53 4.03 -10.52
N ARG A 75 9.14 4.16 -11.79
CA ARG A 75 8.57 5.40 -12.30
C ARG A 75 7.09 5.42 -11.95
N PHE A 76 6.64 6.49 -11.30
CA PHE A 76 5.24 6.72 -11.01
C PHE A 76 4.93 8.21 -11.05
N ASP A 77 4.01 8.59 -11.92
CA ASP A 77 3.41 9.90 -11.99
C ASP A 77 1.92 9.81 -11.70
N ARG A 78 1.49 10.49 -10.64
CA ARG A 78 0.08 10.57 -10.24
C ARG A 78 -0.82 11.01 -11.39
N ASN A 79 -0.36 11.98 -12.20
CA ASN A 79 -1.19 12.60 -13.22
C ASN A 79 -1.30 11.73 -14.49
N GLY A 80 -0.24 11.00 -14.83
CA GLY A 80 -0.21 10.13 -16.01
C GLY A 80 -0.70 8.70 -15.74
N ASP A 81 -0.28 8.12 -14.61
CA ASP A 81 -0.42 6.67 -14.38
C ASP A 81 -1.76 6.31 -13.72
N LEU A 82 -2.37 7.22 -12.94
CA LEU A 82 -3.67 6.96 -12.32
C LEU A 82 -4.83 6.99 -13.30
N ALA A 83 -4.72 7.76 -14.39
CA ALA A 83 -5.76 7.84 -15.42
C ALA A 83 -5.95 6.50 -16.18
N GLN A 84 -4.90 5.67 -16.23
CA GLN A 84 -4.92 4.32 -16.79
C GLN A 84 -5.33 3.26 -15.76
N GLY A 85 -5.38 3.62 -14.48
CA GLY A 85 -5.74 2.73 -13.39
C GLY A 85 -7.24 2.48 -13.35
N ARG A 86 -7.65 1.23 -13.16
CA ARG A 86 -9.07 0.90 -12.94
C ARG A 86 -9.53 1.57 -11.63
N PRO A 87 -10.58 2.40 -11.63
CA PRO A 87 -11.04 3.07 -10.42
C PRO A 87 -11.39 2.02 -9.37
N VAL A 88 -10.84 2.19 -8.16
CA VAL A 88 -11.18 1.35 -7.02
C VAL A 88 -12.64 1.64 -6.68
N ARG A 89 -13.54 0.67 -6.88
CA ARG A 89 -14.92 0.78 -6.39
C ARG A 89 -14.85 0.98 -4.88
N SER A 90 -15.15 2.19 -4.40
CA SER A 90 -15.30 2.44 -2.98
C SER A 90 -16.42 1.53 -2.47
N ARG A 91 -16.13 0.73 -1.45
CA ARG A 91 -17.11 -0.17 -0.82
C ARG A 91 -18.13 0.60 0.04
N LEU A 92 -18.01 1.92 0.07
CA LEU A 92 -18.99 2.85 0.62
C LEU A 92 -20.11 3.01 -0.40
N SER A 93 -21.06 2.07 -0.38
CA SER A 93 -22.36 2.24 -1.03
C SER A 93 -23.02 3.49 -0.42
N PRO A 94 -23.68 4.37 -1.20
CA PRO A 94 -24.64 5.28 -0.60
C PRO A 94 -25.69 4.42 0.11
N ALA A 95 -25.98 4.76 1.37
CA ALA A 95 -26.99 4.07 2.15
C ALA A 95 -28.31 4.07 1.35
N ALA A 96 -28.87 2.88 1.13
CA ALA A 96 -30.15 2.72 0.46
C ALA A 96 -31.23 3.57 1.18
N PRO A 97 -32.11 4.28 0.46
CA PRO A 97 -33.14 5.09 1.08
C PRO A 97 -34.03 4.20 1.95
N ARG A 98 -34.08 4.47 3.26
CA ARG A 98 -35.00 3.81 4.19
C ARG A 98 -36.42 4.09 3.73
N ARG A 99 -37.05 3.07 3.14
CA ARG A 99 -38.46 3.10 2.73
C ARG A 99 -39.30 3.41 3.97
N ARG A 100 -39.84 4.63 4.04
CA ARG A 100 -40.75 5.07 5.10
C ARG A 100 -41.98 4.17 5.04
N ARG A 101 -42.14 3.25 6.00
CA ARG A 101 -43.37 2.46 6.13
C ARG A 101 -44.52 3.46 6.34
N SER A 102 -45.45 3.50 5.38
CA SER A 102 -46.74 4.18 5.52
C SER A 102 -47.54 3.49 6.62
N ARG A 103 -48.23 4.31 7.41
CA ARG A 103 -49.19 3.90 8.43
C ARG A 103 -50.37 3.15 7.80
#